data_AF-A0A838LCP3-F1
#
_entry.id   AF-A0A838LCP3-F1
#
_cell.length_a   1.000
_cell.length_b   1.000
_cell.length_c   1.000
_cell.angle_alpha   90.00
_cell.angle_beta   90.00
_cell.angle_gamma   90.00
#
_symmetry.space_group_name_H-M   'P 1'
#
loop_
_entity.id
_entity.type
_entity.pdbx_description
1 polymer ?
#
loop_
_entity_poly.entity_id
_entity_poly.type
_entity_poly.pdbx_seq_one_letter_code
_entity_poly.pdbx_strand_id
1 'polypeptide(L)'
;MNRRTLGRIGMLSLMLGVSTVACTTGTSHVASLADQAPKAKEVAAKSADKARAALAAHKGLVAVAAAEQAVSLSPNDAGYRMLLGQSYLAAGRFASAATSFRDSLTLNPDQPKAKFNMALAEIAQGQAGEAQSVLHSLDGQIPVADLGLALALSGDRQTAINTLSDYVRSGKSDARARQNLALAFALNGQWREARGVAMQDTPPNQINDQIAHWAELATPQAAGPVQVASMLGVKPASDPGLPTALALAAPAPGEAPVALAAADPAPAAMPAQVAANDAPSVTVPLDDAPKADATPADAPAAAVVLAAQHVSAPEPEAATPALLRAPKTPFRSAVLSVQPKPAFRSSGYVVQLGAFSRAGAIQTAWDQASKAMPRLAGYAPARAQFSFSGASLVRLSVSGFADREAAVALCEQIHAKGSACFVRATAGDAPLQWVKADAKTQTAKRDVPVKVAAKAGVPPLLAKRDAGVQVASR
;
A
#
# COMPACT_ATOMS: atom_id res chain seq x y z
N MET A 1 73.51 -28.22 -8.87
CA MET A 1 73.67 -26.89 -9.49
C MET A 1 72.82 -26.86 -10.76
N ASN A 2 72.00 -25.82 -10.99
CA ASN A 2 71.09 -25.57 -12.15
C ASN A 2 70.01 -26.66 -12.41
N ARG A 3 68.73 -26.40 -12.71
CA ARG A 3 67.92 -25.20 -13.02
C ARG A 3 68.13 -24.53 -14.40
N ARG A 4 67.09 -24.69 -15.25
CA ARG A 4 66.67 -23.92 -16.45
C ARG A 4 67.18 -24.36 -17.84
N THR A 5 66.29 -24.15 -18.83
CA THR A 5 66.30 -24.46 -20.29
C THR A 5 65.77 -25.88 -20.63
N LEU A 6 64.92 -26.12 -21.63
CA LEU A 6 64.01 -25.31 -22.49
C LEU A 6 62.58 -25.93 -22.36
N GLY A 7 61.45 -25.46 -22.90
CA GLY A 7 61.08 -24.36 -23.79
C GLY A 7 59.58 -24.52 -24.12
N ARG A 8 58.82 -23.43 -24.27
CA ARG A 8 57.39 -23.46 -24.67
C ARG A 8 57.27 -23.48 -26.20
N ILE A 9 56.40 -24.32 -26.75
CA ILE A 9 55.65 -24.27 -28.05
C ILE A 9 55.00 -25.67 -28.17
N GLY A 10 53.75 -25.88 -28.60
CA GLY A 10 52.68 -24.95 -29.02
C GLY A 10 51.29 -25.55 -28.76
N MET A 11 50.25 -24.76 -29.04
CA MET A 11 48.83 -25.05 -28.79
C MET A 11 48.10 -25.38 -30.12
N LEU A 12 46.90 -25.97 -30.05
CA LEU A 12 45.95 -26.27 -31.17
C LEU A 12 46.39 -27.44 -32.09
N SER A 13 45.56 -28.40 -32.54
CA SER A 13 44.11 -28.73 -32.38
C SER A 13 43.94 -30.28 -32.32
N LEU A 14 42.79 -30.97 -32.39
CA LEU A 14 41.37 -30.63 -32.67
C LEU A 14 40.41 -31.58 -31.89
N MET A 15 39.24 -31.88 -32.46
CA MET A 15 38.09 -32.65 -31.94
C MET A 15 37.95 -34.04 -32.59
N LEU A 16 36.92 -34.79 -32.14
CA LEU A 16 36.37 -36.09 -32.58
C LEU A 16 37.06 -37.32 -31.94
N GLY A 17 36.33 -38.22 -31.25
CA GLY A 17 34.91 -38.21 -30.89
C GLY A 17 34.44 -39.52 -30.24
N VAL A 18 33.13 -39.76 -30.28
CA VAL A 18 32.40 -40.97 -29.82
C VAL A 18 32.16 -41.09 -28.32
N SER A 19 30.89 -40.86 -27.94
CA SER A 19 30.33 -41.13 -26.63
C SER A 19 30.13 -42.63 -26.41
N THR A 20 30.68 -43.19 -25.33
CA THR A 20 30.14 -44.42 -24.72
C THR A 20 29.61 -44.10 -23.34
N VAL A 21 28.31 -44.33 -23.13
CA VAL A 21 27.67 -44.23 -21.81
C VAL A 21 28.14 -45.42 -20.98
N ALA A 22 29.24 -45.24 -20.26
CA ALA A 22 29.63 -46.11 -19.18
C ALA A 22 28.82 -45.72 -17.93
N CYS A 23 27.91 -46.58 -17.51
CA CYS A 23 27.34 -46.52 -16.16
C CYS A 23 28.43 -46.89 -15.14
N THR A 24 29.33 -45.95 -14.86
CA THR A 24 30.16 -46.02 -13.66
C THR A 24 29.25 -45.74 -12.47
N THR A 25 29.23 -46.65 -11.50
CA THR A 25 28.65 -46.44 -10.18
C THR A 25 29.51 -45.43 -9.43
N GLY A 26 29.45 -44.16 -9.86
CA GLY A 26 29.94 -43.05 -9.08
C GLY A 26 29.16 -43.02 -7.78
N THR A 27 29.84 -43.29 -6.68
CA THR A 27 29.36 -42.97 -5.34
C THR A 27 29.32 -41.46 -5.21
N SER A 28 28.31 -40.85 -5.83
CA SER A 28 27.85 -39.52 -5.46
C SER A 28 27.52 -39.59 -3.98
N HIS A 29 28.44 -39.07 -3.16
CA HIS A 29 28.16 -38.85 -1.75
C HIS A 29 26.95 -37.91 -1.67
N VAL A 30 25.78 -38.51 -1.46
CA VAL A 30 24.60 -37.83 -0.93
C VAL A 30 25.01 -37.34 0.44
N ALA A 31 25.60 -36.15 0.49
CA ALA A 31 25.99 -35.48 1.72
C ALA A 31 24.75 -35.44 2.60
N SER A 32 24.80 -36.18 3.72
CA SER A 32 23.63 -36.45 4.53
C SER A 32 22.97 -35.13 4.92
N LEU A 33 21.64 -35.11 5.01
CA LEU A 33 20.91 -33.95 5.53
C LEU A 33 21.46 -33.55 6.93
N ALA A 34 22.02 -34.51 7.68
CA ALA A 34 22.74 -34.27 8.93
C ALA A 34 24.05 -33.47 8.79
N ASP A 35 24.86 -33.68 7.73
CA ASP A 35 26.12 -32.93 7.49
C ASP A 35 25.85 -31.49 7.02
N GLN A 36 24.69 -31.25 6.42
CA GLN A 36 24.25 -29.94 5.97
C GLN A 36 23.57 -29.13 7.09
N ALA A 37 22.89 -29.79 8.03
CA ALA A 37 22.18 -29.15 9.14
C ALA A 37 23.01 -28.14 9.97
N PRO A 38 24.26 -28.42 10.43
CA PRO A 38 25.04 -27.43 11.18
C PRO A 38 25.43 -26.22 10.32
N LYS A 39 25.75 -26.44 9.03
CA LYS A 39 26.07 -25.37 8.07
C LYS A 39 24.84 -24.52 7.74
N ALA A 40 23.66 -25.14 7.61
CA ALA A 40 22.40 -24.44 7.40
C ALA A 40 22.07 -23.51 8.56
N LYS A 41 22.24 -23.96 9.82
CA LYS A 41 22.08 -23.12 11.02
C LYS A 41 23.06 -21.95 11.06
N GLU A 42 24.32 -22.16 10.69
CA GLU A 42 25.32 -21.08 10.62
C GLU A 42 24.96 -20.02 9.57
N VAL A 43 24.52 -20.45 8.38
CA VAL A 43 24.05 -19.53 7.33
C VAL A 43 22.76 -18.81 7.76
N ALA A 44 21.83 -19.49 8.42
CA ALA A 44 20.62 -18.88 8.97
C ALA A 44 20.94 -17.76 9.97
N ALA A 45 21.90 -17.99 10.88
CA ALA A 45 22.37 -16.98 11.83
C ALA A 45 22.98 -15.77 11.11
N LYS A 46 23.85 -15.99 10.12
CA LYS A 46 24.43 -14.91 9.29
C LYS A 46 23.38 -14.11 8.52
N SER A 47 22.35 -14.77 8.00
CA SER A 47 21.21 -14.12 7.35
C SER A 47 20.35 -13.32 8.35
N ALA A 48 20.14 -13.82 9.56
CA ALA A 48 19.48 -13.09 10.64
C ALA A 48 20.28 -11.85 11.07
N ASP A 49 21.60 -11.93 11.21
CA ASP A 49 22.44 -10.76 11.54
C ASP A 49 22.43 -9.70 10.43
N LYS A 50 22.43 -10.12 9.16
CA LYS A 50 22.22 -9.23 8.02
C LYS A 50 20.85 -8.54 8.07
N ALA A 51 19.79 -9.25 8.46
CA ALA A 51 18.46 -8.66 8.63
C ALA A 51 18.41 -7.64 9.79
N ARG A 52 19.02 -7.95 10.95
CA ARG A 52 19.16 -7.02 12.09
C ARG A 52 19.93 -5.75 11.69
N ALA A 53 21.05 -5.89 10.97
CA ALA A 53 21.82 -4.77 10.47
C ALA A 53 21.04 -3.92 9.44
N ALA A 54 20.24 -4.57 8.58
CA ALA A 54 19.36 -3.86 7.64
C ALA A 54 18.22 -3.12 8.35
N LEU A 55 17.65 -3.67 9.42
CA LEU A 55 16.66 -3.00 10.29
C LEU A 55 17.26 -1.77 10.97
N ALA A 56 18.44 -1.90 11.57
CA ALA A 56 19.17 -0.77 12.19
C ALA A 56 19.53 0.33 11.17
N ALA A 57 19.67 -0.03 9.89
CA ALA A 57 19.88 0.91 8.79
C ALA A 57 18.57 1.40 8.12
N HIS A 58 17.39 1.11 8.70
CA HIS A 58 16.05 1.42 8.16
C HIS A 58 15.79 0.88 6.73
N LYS A 59 16.45 -0.21 6.33
CA LYS A 59 16.33 -0.85 5.01
C LYS A 59 15.38 -2.04 5.04
N GLY A 60 14.10 -1.80 5.33
CA GLY A 60 13.06 -2.84 5.49
C GLY A 60 13.06 -3.91 4.40
N LEU A 61 13.07 -3.53 3.12
CA LEU A 61 13.10 -4.51 2.00
C LEU A 61 14.36 -5.39 1.98
N VAL A 62 15.51 -4.89 2.44
CA VAL A 62 16.75 -5.67 2.53
C VAL A 62 16.71 -6.58 3.76
N ALA A 63 16.08 -6.13 4.85
CA ALA A 63 15.84 -6.95 6.03
C ALA A 63 14.92 -8.13 5.71
N VAL A 64 13.83 -7.91 4.97
CA VAL A 64 12.88 -8.94 4.54
C VAL A 64 13.61 -10.07 3.82
N ALA A 65 14.34 -9.78 2.75
CA ALA A 65 15.03 -10.84 1.97
C ALA A 65 16.07 -11.63 2.80
N ALA A 66 16.69 -11.00 3.80
CA ALA A 66 17.64 -11.67 4.68
C ALA A 66 16.94 -12.49 5.79
N ALA A 67 15.81 -12.01 6.32
CA ALA A 67 15.01 -12.73 7.31
C ALA A 67 14.24 -13.92 6.69
N GLU A 68 13.72 -13.77 5.46
CA GLU A 68 13.11 -14.86 4.69
C GLU A 68 14.12 -16.01 4.47
N GLN A 69 15.40 -15.69 4.23
CA GLN A 69 16.48 -16.68 4.13
C GLN A 69 16.80 -17.34 5.48
N ALA A 70 16.76 -16.60 6.60
CA ALA A 70 16.97 -17.18 7.92
C ALA A 70 15.86 -18.18 8.29
N VAL A 71 14.60 -17.83 8.02
CA VAL A 71 13.44 -18.71 8.27
C VAL A 71 13.41 -19.90 7.31
N SER A 72 13.78 -19.76 6.03
CA SER A 72 13.81 -20.91 5.11
C SER A 72 14.88 -21.96 5.47
N LEU A 73 15.96 -21.54 6.12
CA LEU A 73 17.02 -22.43 6.62
C LEU A 73 16.74 -23.00 8.02
N SER A 74 15.91 -22.33 8.83
CA SER A 74 15.53 -22.73 10.19
C SER A 74 14.08 -22.32 10.50
N PRO A 75 13.08 -23.05 9.95
CA PRO A 75 11.67 -22.64 10.02
C PRO A 75 11.07 -22.72 11.43
N ASN A 76 11.62 -23.54 12.32
CA ASN A 76 11.12 -23.70 13.69
C ASN A 76 11.83 -22.79 14.72
N ASP A 77 12.58 -21.78 14.26
CA ASP A 77 13.18 -20.77 15.14
C ASP A 77 12.21 -19.60 15.37
N ALA A 78 11.65 -19.51 16.58
CA ALA A 78 10.72 -18.44 16.96
C ALA A 78 11.34 -17.04 16.80
N GLY A 79 12.63 -16.88 17.08
CA GLY A 79 13.36 -15.63 16.99
C GLY A 79 13.57 -15.17 15.55
N TYR A 80 13.81 -16.08 14.61
CA TYR A 80 13.88 -15.76 13.19
C TYR A 80 12.50 -15.39 12.62
N ARG A 81 11.42 -16.04 13.08
CA ARG A 81 10.05 -15.62 12.70
C ARG A 81 9.68 -14.25 13.27
N MET A 82 10.04 -13.94 14.52
CA MET A 82 9.88 -12.61 15.08
C MET A 82 10.68 -11.56 14.29
N LEU A 83 11.91 -11.88 13.89
CA LEU A 83 12.77 -11.01 13.08
C LEU A 83 12.20 -10.80 11.66
N LEU A 84 11.57 -11.81 11.07
CA LEU A 84 10.85 -11.71 9.81
C LEU A 84 9.63 -10.79 9.94
N GLY A 85 8.85 -10.91 11.02
CA GLY A 85 7.74 -9.99 11.33
C GLY A 85 8.20 -8.54 11.48
N GLN A 86 9.30 -8.30 12.20
CA GLN A 86 9.92 -6.97 12.33
C GLN A 86 10.39 -6.43 10.97
N SER A 87 10.93 -7.30 10.12
CA SER A 87 11.37 -6.95 8.76
C SER A 87 10.20 -6.53 7.86
N TYR A 88 9.07 -7.24 7.94
CA TYR A 88 7.85 -6.86 7.22
C TYR A 88 7.23 -5.57 7.75
N LEU A 89 7.20 -5.31 9.06
CA LEU A 89 6.80 -4.00 9.62
C LEU A 89 7.67 -2.87 9.05
N ALA A 90 8.99 -3.03 9.09
CA ALA A 90 9.94 -2.06 8.53
C ALA A 90 9.81 -1.88 7.01
N ALA A 91 9.20 -2.84 6.31
CA ALA A 91 8.87 -2.77 4.89
C ALA A 91 7.43 -2.27 4.60
N GLY A 92 6.63 -1.95 5.63
CA GLY A 92 5.23 -1.53 5.47
C GLY A 92 4.27 -2.65 5.04
N ARG A 93 4.65 -3.91 5.23
CA ARG A 93 3.92 -5.13 4.85
C ARG A 93 3.21 -5.74 6.06
N PHE A 94 2.08 -5.16 6.45
CA PHE A 94 1.43 -5.44 7.74
C PHE A 94 0.82 -6.85 7.86
N ALA A 95 0.25 -7.42 6.79
CA ALA A 95 -0.36 -8.75 6.85
C ALA A 95 0.68 -9.87 6.98
N SER A 96 1.79 -9.75 6.24
CA SER A 96 2.95 -10.62 6.37
C SER A 96 3.63 -10.48 7.72
N ALA A 97 3.67 -9.26 8.28
CA ALA A 97 4.18 -9.02 9.62
C ALA A 97 3.34 -9.75 10.69
N ALA A 98 2.02 -9.53 10.72
CA ALA A 98 1.11 -10.18 11.66
C ALA A 98 1.20 -11.71 11.59
N THR A 99 1.23 -12.27 10.37
CA THR A 99 1.39 -13.72 10.17
C THR A 99 2.72 -14.23 10.74
N SER A 100 3.84 -13.56 10.45
CA SER A 100 5.16 -13.96 10.97
C SER A 100 5.25 -13.88 12.50
N PHE A 101 4.60 -12.88 13.12
CA PHE A 101 4.52 -12.80 14.58
C PHE A 101 3.64 -13.89 15.17
N ARG A 102 2.51 -14.21 14.53
CA ARG A 102 1.63 -15.31 14.94
C ARG A 102 2.37 -16.65 14.92
N ASP A 103 3.09 -16.95 13.84
CA ASP A 103 3.94 -18.15 13.76
C ASP A 103 5.05 -18.18 14.84
N SER A 104 5.65 -17.02 15.13
CA SER A 104 6.64 -16.88 16.21
C SER A 104 6.03 -17.18 17.58
N LEU A 105 4.81 -16.68 17.82
CA LEU A 105 4.05 -16.89 19.06
C LEU A 105 3.51 -18.33 19.19
N THR A 106 3.26 -19.03 18.07
CA THR A 106 2.97 -20.48 18.07
C THR A 106 4.18 -21.29 18.54
N LEU A 107 5.40 -20.88 18.17
CA LEU A 107 6.64 -21.54 18.59
C LEU A 107 7.09 -21.14 20.01
N ASN A 108 6.89 -19.88 20.41
CA ASN A 108 7.14 -19.38 21.76
C ASN A 108 6.09 -18.31 22.16
N PRO A 109 5.09 -18.67 22.98
CA PRO A 109 4.05 -17.74 23.42
C PRO A 109 4.53 -16.61 24.35
N ASP A 110 5.68 -16.77 25.02
CA ASP A 110 6.20 -15.78 25.97
C ASP A 110 7.14 -14.78 25.29
N GLN A 111 6.54 -13.96 24.42
CA GLN A 111 7.23 -12.89 23.71
C GLN A 111 6.39 -11.61 23.69
N PRO A 112 6.38 -10.81 24.78
CA PRO A 112 5.58 -9.58 24.87
C PRO A 112 5.83 -8.61 23.71
N LYS A 113 7.09 -8.49 23.26
CA LYS A 113 7.47 -7.65 22.10
C LYS A 113 6.92 -8.19 20.77
N ALA A 114 6.76 -9.50 20.61
CA ALA A 114 6.13 -10.07 19.41
C ALA A 114 4.61 -9.83 19.45
N LYS A 115 3.96 -10.01 20.61
CA LYS A 115 2.53 -9.65 20.81
C LYS A 115 2.26 -8.17 20.52
N PHE A 116 3.09 -7.27 21.04
CA PHE A 116 2.99 -5.83 20.79
C PHE A 116 3.11 -5.47 19.29
N ASN A 117 4.14 -6.00 18.63
CA ASN A 117 4.35 -5.75 17.20
C ASN A 117 3.27 -6.41 16.31
N MET A 118 2.69 -7.54 16.75
CA MET A 118 1.54 -8.17 16.11
C MET A 118 0.32 -7.24 16.21
N ALA A 119 0.00 -6.73 17.41
CA ALA A 119 -1.09 -5.79 17.62
C ALA A 119 -0.94 -4.52 16.77
N LEU A 120 0.27 -3.96 16.63
CA LEU A 120 0.52 -2.85 15.70
C LEU A 120 0.25 -3.22 14.23
N ALA A 121 0.62 -4.44 13.82
CA ALA A 121 0.34 -4.95 12.48
C ALA A 121 -1.16 -5.19 12.25
N GLU A 122 -1.91 -5.60 13.27
CA GLU A 122 -3.35 -5.85 13.24
C GLU A 122 -4.15 -4.53 13.21
N ILE A 123 -3.76 -3.51 14.00
CA ILE A 123 -4.28 -2.13 13.89
C ILE A 123 -4.06 -1.59 12.46
N ALA A 124 -2.88 -1.82 11.89
CA ALA A 124 -2.56 -1.43 10.52
C ALA A 124 -3.35 -2.19 9.44
N GLN A 125 -4.06 -3.26 9.81
CA GLN A 125 -5.00 -4.00 8.93
C GLN A 125 -6.48 -3.67 9.24
N GLY A 126 -6.75 -2.79 10.20
CA GLY A 126 -8.11 -2.51 10.68
C GLY A 126 -8.66 -3.51 11.70
N GLN A 127 -7.86 -4.50 12.12
CA GLN A 127 -8.18 -5.51 13.15
C GLN A 127 -7.92 -4.93 14.55
N ALA A 128 -8.54 -3.78 14.83
CA ALA A 128 -8.24 -2.99 16.01
C ALA A 128 -8.84 -3.57 17.29
N GLY A 129 -9.97 -4.29 17.20
CA GLY A 129 -10.64 -4.90 18.36
C GLY A 129 -9.84 -6.08 18.94
N GLU A 130 -9.32 -6.94 18.07
CA GLU A 130 -8.42 -8.04 18.43
C GLU A 130 -7.13 -7.50 19.06
N ALA A 131 -6.54 -6.49 18.43
CA ALA A 131 -5.33 -5.82 18.92
C ALA A 131 -5.52 -5.18 20.30
N GLN A 132 -6.68 -4.57 20.59
CA GLN A 132 -6.98 -3.99 21.91
C GLN A 132 -6.90 -5.05 23.02
N SER A 133 -7.49 -6.23 22.85
CA SER A 133 -7.42 -7.29 23.86
C SER A 133 -5.98 -7.76 24.11
N VAL A 134 -5.16 -7.81 23.05
CA VAL A 134 -3.72 -8.14 23.18
C VAL A 134 -2.98 -7.02 23.92
N LEU A 135 -3.22 -5.74 23.59
CA LEU A 135 -2.55 -4.61 24.24
C LEU A 135 -2.85 -4.52 25.74
N HIS A 136 -4.11 -4.73 26.15
CA HIS A 136 -4.46 -4.77 27.57
C HIS A 136 -3.72 -5.89 28.33
N SER A 137 -3.45 -7.03 27.67
CA SER A 137 -2.67 -8.13 28.26
C SER A 137 -1.17 -7.85 28.40
N LEU A 138 -0.67 -6.72 27.88
CA LEU A 138 0.74 -6.32 27.85
C LEU A 138 1.09 -5.22 28.85
N ASP A 139 0.15 -4.85 29.74
CA ASP A 139 0.47 -3.94 30.84
C ASP A 139 1.62 -4.51 31.71
N GLY A 140 2.47 -3.60 32.19
CA GLY A 140 3.72 -3.93 32.89
C GLY A 140 4.82 -4.63 32.07
N GLN A 141 4.55 -5.12 30.86
CA GLN A 141 5.50 -5.89 30.05
C GLN A 141 6.17 -5.08 28.92
N ILE A 142 5.59 -3.94 28.54
CA ILE A 142 6.04 -3.03 27.47
C ILE A 142 6.13 -1.61 28.05
N PRO A 143 7.04 -0.73 27.57
CA PRO A 143 7.09 0.65 28.05
C PRO A 143 5.74 1.35 27.92
N VAL A 144 5.28 2.00 29.00
CA VAL A 144 3.95 2.62 29.10
C VAL A 144 3.70 3.65 27.99
N ALA A 145 4.74 4.38 27.58
CA ALA A 145 4.69 5.31 26.45
C ALA A 145 4.32 4.62 25.12
N ASP A 146 4.86 3.43 24.86
CA ASP A 146 4.64 2.67 23.63
C ASP A 146 3.28 1.95 23.65
N LEU A 147 2.89 1.41 24.82
CA LEU A 147 1.56 0.82 25.06
C LEU A 147 0.44 1.85 24.88
N GLY A 148 0.56 3.02 25.51
CA GLY A 148 -0.44 4.09 25.39
C GLY A 148 -0.58 4.61 23.96
N LEU A 149 0.52 4.70 23.20
CA LEU A 149 0.45 5.03 21.77
C LEU A 149 -0.33 3.97 20.99
N ALA A 150 -0.04 2.68 21.21
CA ALA A 150 -0.74 1.59 20.52
C ALA A 150 -2.24 1.56 20.86
N LEU A 151 -2.63 1.83 22.11
CA LEU A 151 -4.03 1.98 22.52
C LEU A 151 -4.71 3.17 21.80
N ALA A 152 -4.04 4.32 21.69
CA ALA A 152 -4.60 5.47 20.98
C ALA A 152 -4.83 5.20 19.48
N LEU A 153 -3.88 4.50 18.83
CA LEU A 153 -3.96 4.10 17.42
C LEU A 153 -5.01 3.01 17.17
N SER A 154 -5.25 2.12 18.14
CA SER A 154 -6.32 1.11 18.06
C SER A 154 -7.72 1.71 18.26
N GLY A 155 -7.83 3.00 18.60
CA GLY A 155 -9.09 3.67 18.88
C GLY A 155 -9.48 3.70 20.35
N ASP A 156 -8.78 2.98 21.25
CA ASP A 156 -8.95 3.11 22.70
C ASP A 156 -8.18 4.35 23.23
N ARG A 157 -8.66 5.50 22.78
CA ARG A 157 -8.05 6.81 23.02
C ARG A 157 -8.20 7.24 24.47
N GLN A 158 -9.31 6.87 25.14
CA GLN A 158 -9.57 7.31 26.50
C GLN A 158 -8.70 6.55 27.51
N THR A 159 -8.54 5.23 27.37
CA THR A 159 -7.58 4.46 28.18
C THR A 159 -6.16 4.97 27.92
N ALA A 160 -5.77 5.15 26.66
CA ALA A 160 -4.48 5.72 26.29
C ALA A 160 -4.19 7.07 26.99
N ILE A 161 -5.15 8.01 26.95
CA ILE A 161 -5.02 9.31 27.61
C ILE A 161 -4.86 9.15 29.11
N ASN A 162 -5.66 8.30 29.76
CA ASN A 162 -5.59 8.08 31.20
C ASN A 162 -4.22 7.50 31.60
N THR A 163 -3.83 6.38 30.98
CA THR A 163 -2.55 5.68 31.22
C THR A 163 -1.34 6.59 30.99
N LEU A 164 -1.32 7.34 29.88
CA LEU A 164 -0.23 8.26 29.57
C LEU A 164 -0.22 9.49 30.49
N SER A 165 -1.39 10.00 30.90
CA SER A 165 -1.48 11.10 31.87
C SER A 165 -0.96 10.69 33.25
N ASP A 166 -1.27 9.49 33.71
CA ASP A 166 -0.73 8.95 34.97
C ASP A 166 0.78 8.75 34.91
N TYR A 167 1.29 8.20 33.80
CA TYR A 167 2.71 8.05 33.58
C TYR A 167 3.45 9.39 33.54
N VAL A 168 2.89 10.40 32.87
CA VAL A 168 3.43 11.77 32.84
C VAL A 168 3.41 12.43 34.22
N ARG A 169 2.31 12.28 34.98
CA ARG A 169 2.19 12.79 36.36
C ARG A 169 3.12 12.11 37.36
N SER A 170 3.56 10.88 37.11
CA SER A 170 4.46 10.14 38.00
C SER A 170 5.90 10.68 38.08
N GLY A 171 6.24 11.70 37.27
CA GLY A 171 7.58 12.29 37.22
C GLY A 171 8.64 11.44 36.50
N LYS A 172 8.27 10.26 35.99
CA LYS A 172 9.16 9.33 35.27
C LYS A 172 9.14 9.50 33.74
N SER A 173 8.49 10.55 33.23
CA SER A 173 8.23 10.72 31.80
C SER A 173 9.37 11.41 31.02
N ASP A 174 9.64 10.88 29.84
CA ASP A 174 10.48 11.50 28.82
C ASP A 174 9.63 12.32 27.83
N ALA A 175 10.30 12.97 26.89
CA ALA A 175 9.63 13.68 25.80
C ALA A 175 8.72 12.76 24.97
N ARG A 176 9.10 11.48 24.76
CA ARG A 176 8.29 10.53 24.00
C ARG A 176 6.93 10.30 24.64
N ALA A 177 6.87 10.09 25.96
CA ALA A 177 5.61 9.92 26.66
C ALA A 177 4.69 11.15 26.54
N ARG A 178 5.24 12.37 26.63
CA ARG A 178 4.49 13.61 26.43
C ARG A 178 3.98 13.76 25.00
N GLN A 179 4.81 13.48 24.00
CA GLN A 179 4.41 13.55 22.59
C GLN A 179 3.36 12.49 22.24
N ASN A 180 3.46 11.28 22.81
CA ASN A 180 2.44 10.23 22.65
C ASN A 180 1.12 10.61 23.34
N LEU A 181 1.17 11.26 24.52
CA LEU A 181 -0.03 11.80 25.19
C LEU A 181 -0.69 12.92 24.36
N ALA A 182 0.11 13.83 23.82
CA ALA A 182 -0.37 14.90 22.97
C ALA A 182 -1.03 14.38 21.67
N LEU A 183 -0.44 13.34 21.05
CA LEU A 183 -1.06 12.64 19.92
C LEU A 183 -2.34 11.90 20.33
N ALA A 184 -2.39 11.25 21.50
CA ALA A 184 -3.60 10.60 22.00
C ALA A 184 -4.75 11.60 22.19
N PHE A 185 -4.47 12.78 22.76
CA PHE A 185 -5.42 13.91 22.80
C PHE A 185 -5.86 14.35 21.40
N ALA A 186 -4.94 14.50 20.45
CA ALA A 186 -5.26 14.91 19.07
C ALA A 186 -6.17 13.89 18.36
N LEU A 187 -5.87 12.60 18.46
CA LEU A 187 -6.72 11.52 17.92
C LEU A 187 -8.10 11.47 18.61
N ASN A 188 -8.21 11.93 19.85
CA ASN A 188 -9.48 12.07 20.57
C ASN A 188 -10.22 13.41 20.29
N GLY A 189 -9.68 14.27 19.42
CA GLY A 189 -10.25 15.59 19.10
C GLY A 189 -10.02 16.67 20.17
N GLN A 190 -9.20 16.40 21.19
CA GLN A 190 -8.88 17.31 22.29
C GLN A 190 -7.68 18.20 21.92
N TRP A 191 -7.87 19.04 20.88
CA TRP A 191 -6.81 19.83 20.25
C TRP A 191 -6.11 20.83 21.16
N ARG A 192 -6.81 21.36 22.17
CA ARG A 192 -6.27 22.31 23.14
C ARG A 192 -5.29 21.62 24.09
N GLU A 193 -5.68 20.47 24.61
CA GLU A 193 -4.91 19.61 25.49
C GLU A 193 -3.69 19.04 24.75
N ALA A 194 -3.90 18.56 23.51
CA ALA A 194 -2.83 18.11 22.61
C ALA A 194 -1.75 19.18 22.42
N ARG A 195 -2.14 20.41 22.04
CA ARG A 195 -1.21 21.54 21.88
C ARG A 195 -0.52 21.90 23.18
N GLY A 196 -1.25 21.92 24.31
CA GLY A 196 -0.71 22.25 25.63
C GLY A 196 0.40 21.31 26.09
N VAL A 197 0.27 20.00 25.83
CA VAL A 197 1.31 19.01 26.14
C VAL A 197 2.44 19.08 25.11
N ALA A 198 2.14 19.17 23.81
CA ALA A 198 3.16 19.16 22.76
C ALA A 198 4.14 20.34 22.84
N MET A 199 3.69 21.54 23.24
CA MET A 199 4.54 22.73 23.42
C MET A 199 5.64 22.57 24.49
N GLN A 200 5.62 21.50 25.30
CA GLN A 200 6.68 21.24 26.28
C GLN A 200 7.98 20.73 25.63
N ASP A 201 7.89 20.06 24.48
CA ASP A 201 9.06 19.54 23.74
C ASP A 201 9.18 20.09 22.30
N THR A 202 8.11 20.69 21.76
CA THR A 202 8.07 21.25 20.39
C THR A 202 8.23 22.78 20.41
N PRO A 203 9.22 23.34 19.68
CA PRO A 203 9.39 24.78 19.54
C PRO A 203 8.14 25.53 19.03
N PRO A 204 7.86 26.77 19.48
CA PRO A 204 6.67 27.53 19.09
C PRO A 204 6.50 27.79 17.58
N ASN A 205 7.59 27.73 16.79
CA ASN A 205 7.54 27.84 15.34
C ASN A 205 7.21 26.52 14.61
N GLN A 206 7.24 25.38 15.30
CA GLN A 206 6.96 24.04 14.73
C GLN A 206 5.61 23.46 15.22
N ILE A 207 5.05 23.99 16.31
CA ILE A 207 3.83 23.46 16.93
C ILE A 207 2.61 23.47 15.98
N ASN A 208 2.49 24.47 15.10
CA ASN A 208 1.38 24.54 14.15
C ASN A 208 1.46 23.43 13.11
N ASP A 209 2.65 23.18 12.57
CA ASP A 209 2.90 22.13 11.57
C ASP A 209 2.67 20.74 12.19
N GLN A 210 3.12 20.53 13.42
CA GLN A 210 2.89 19.28 14.15
C GLN A 210 1.40 19.02 14.41
N ILE A 211 0.66 20.03 14.85
CA ILE A 211 -0.79 19.91 15.09
C ILE A 211 -1.55 19.69 13.77
N ALA A 212 -1.11 20.31 12.67
CA ALA A 212 -1.67 20.06 11.34
C ALA A 212 -1.42 18.60 10.89
N HIS A 213 -0.20 18.08 11.04
CA HIS A 213 0.12 16.67 10.76
C HIS A 213 -0.74 15.70 11.58
N TRP A 214 -0.96 15.97 12.86
CA TRP A 214 -1.86 15.15 13.68
C TRP A 214 -3.34 15.28 13.29
N ALA A 215 -3.77 16.44 12.76
CA ALA A 215 -5.10 16.60 12.19
C ALA A 215 -5.30 15.76 10.92
N GLU A 216 -4.30 15.66 10.05
CA GLU A 216 -4.31 14.74 8.91
C GLU A 216 -4.40 13.28 9.36
N LEU A 217 -3.61 12.88 10.37
CA LEU A 217 -3.65 11.54 10.94
C LEU A 217 -4.96 11.19 11.65
N ALA A 218 -5.67 12.18 12.22
CA ALA A 218 -6.97 11.96 12.87
C ALA A 218 -8.12 11.72 11.88
N THR A 219 -7.90 11.88 10.57
CA THR A 219 -8.95 11.63 9.56
C THR A 219 -9.27 10.14 9.41
N PRO A 220 -10.53 9.77 9.10
CA PRO A 220 -10.90 8.37 8.82
C PRO A 220 -10.10 7.72 7.70
N GLN A 221 -9.63 8.51 6.72
CA GLN A 221 -8.82 8.04 5.59
C GLN A 221 -7.38 7.71 6.00
N ALA A 222 -6.88 8.29 7.09
CA ALA A 222 -5.56 7.98 7.65
C ALA A 222 -5.60 6.88 8.73
N ALA A 223 -6.78 6.44 9.17
CA ALA A 223 -6.94 5.40 10.17
C ALA A 223 -6.24 4.08 9.77
N GLY A 224 -5.75 3.33 10.76
CA GLY A 224 -5.11 2.03 10.53
C GLY A 224 -3.73 2.14 9.88
N PRO A 225 -3.52 1.67 8.62
CA PRO A 225 -2.18 1.52 8.06
C PRO A 225 -1.40 2.83 7.91
N VAL A 226 -2.05 3.97 7.64
CA VAL A 226 -1.35 5.26 7.47
C VAL A 226 -0.90 5.82 8.83
N GLN A 227 -1.77 5.81 9.83
CA GLN A 227 -1.46 6.11 11.23
C GLN A 227 -0.27 5.28 11.75
N VAL A 228 -0.35 3.95 11.66
CA VAL A 228 0.73 3.06 12.15
C VAL A 228 2.01 3.26 11.34
N ALA A 229 1.92 3.40 10.01
CA ALA A 229 3.10 3.65 9.18
C ALA A 229 3.79 4.97 9.52
N SER A 230 3.02 6.05 9.76
CA SER A 230 3.56 7.34 10.16
C SER A 230 4.30 7.25 11.50
N MET A 231 3.79 6.49 12.47
CA MET A 231 4.45 6.32 13.78
C MET A 231 5.70 5.42 13.70
N LEU A 232 5.71 4.45 12.79
CA LEU A 232 6.87 3.59 12.53
C LEU A 232 7.91 4.23 11.59
N GLY A 233 7.62 5.41 11.00
CA GLY A 233 8.48 6.06 10.01
C GLY A 233 8.59 5.31 8.67
N VAL A 234 7.64 4.42 8.37
CA VAL A 234 7.62 3.60 7.14
C VAL A 234 6.59 4.14 6.14
N LYS A 235 6.62 3.62 4.91
CA LYS A 235 5.53 3.83 3.94
C LYS A 235 4.72 2.53 3.86
N PRO A 236 3.38 2.57 3.89
CA PRO A 236 2.56 1.39 3.60
C PRO A 236 2.94 0.82 2.24
N ALA A 237 3.10 -0.50 2.15
CA ALA A 237 3.47 -1.20 0.94
C ALA A 237 2.38 -2.19 0.52
N SER A 238 2.31 -2.50 -0.77
CA SER A 238 1.50 -3.61 -1.25
C SER A 238 2.04 -4.91 -0.64
N ASP A 239 1.17 -5.69 0.00
CA ASP A 239 1.55 -6.89 0.71
C ASP A 239 0.91 -8.15 0.07
N PRO A 240 1.67 -8.95 -0.70
CA PRO A 240 1.16 -10.17 -1.32
C PRO A 240 1.05 -11.36 -0.33
N GLY A 241 1.34 -11.15 0.97
CA GLY A 241 1.45 -12.24 1.94
C GLY A 241 2.81 -12.95 1.93
N LEU A 242 2.96 -13.96 2.79
CA LEU A 242 4.20 -14.71 2.90
C LEU A 242 4.54 -15.47 1.59
N PRO A 243 5.82 -15.57 1.20
CA PRO A 243 6.24 -16.48 0.15
C PRO A 243 5.72 -17.90 0.41
N THR A 244 5.19 -18.58 -0.62
CA THR A 244 4.53 -19.90 -0.48
C THR A 244 5.39 -20.93 0.23
N ALA A 245 6.70 -20.93 0.01
CA ALA A 245 7.63 -21.83 0.68
C ALA A 245 7.70 -21.61 2.21
N LEU A 246 7.57 -20.36 2.68
CA LEU A 246 7.55 -20.04 4.12
C LEU A 246 6.17 -20.29 4.74
N ALA A 247 5.10 -20.08 3.97
CA ALA A 247 3.73 -20.38 4.39
C ALA A 247 3.49 -21.90 4.54
N LEU A 248 3.99 -22.72 3.62
CA LEU A 248 3.94 -24.18 3.71
C LEU A 248 4.85 -24.73 4.83
N ALA A 249 5.93 -24.01 5.15
CA ALA A 249 6.80 -24.32 6.28
C ALA A 249 6.30 -23.73 7.60
N ALA A 250 5.02 -23.32 7.72
CA ALA A 250 4.42 -22.88 8.98
C ALA A 250 4.69 -23.92 10.11
N PRO A 251 4.87 -23.48 11.36
CA PRO A 251 5.09 -24.42 12.46
C PRO A 251 3.89 -25.36 12.55
N ALA A 252 4.15 -26.67 12.53
CA ALA A 252 3.10 -27.64 12.77
C ALA A 252 2.46 -27.33 14.15
N PRO A 253 1.12 -27.28 14.26
CA PRO A 253 0.48 -27.12 15.56
C PRO A 253 1.00 -28.22 16.49
N GLY A 254 1.40 -27.82 17.70
CA GLY A 254 2.01 -28.72 18.68
C GLY A 254 1.17 -29.98 18.89
N GLU A 255 1.84 -31.12 19.08
CA GLU A 255 1.29 -32.47 18.92
C GLU A 255 -0.06 -32.71 19.62
N ALA A 256 -1.13 -32.50 18.86
CA ALA A 256 -2.25 -33.43 18.81
C ALA A 256 -2.58 -33.61 17.32
N PRO A 257 -2.54 -34.84 16.76
CA PRO A 257 -3.12 -35.06 15.46
C PRO A 257 -4.61 -34.76 15.58
N VAL A 258 -5.04 -33.63 15.03
CA VAL A 258 -6.46 -33.43 14.73
C VAL A 258 -6.76 -34.48 13.67
N ALA A 259 -7.23 -35.64 14.11
CA ALA A 259 -7.76 -36.64 13.22
C ALA A 259 -8.79 -35.91 12.35
N LEU A 260 -8.61 -36.02 11.03
CA LEU A 260 -9.71 -35.77 10.10
C LEU A 260 -10.81 -36.74 10.50
N ALA A 261 -11.74 -36.26 11.33
CA ALA A 261 -12.92 -37.01 11.68
C ALA A 261 -13.61 -37.34 10.35
N ALA A 262 -13.61 -38.62 10.00
CA ALA A 262 -14.41 -39.10 8.89
C ALA A 262 -15.82 -38.61 9.16
N ALA A 263 -16.43 -37.94 8.19
CA ALA A 263 -17.78 -37.43 8.36
C ALA A 263 -18.72 -38.60 8.62
N ASP A 264 -19.21 -38.73 9.85
CA ASP A 264 -20.31 -39.64 10.16
C ASP A 264 -21.48 -39.27 9.25
N PRO A 265 -22.12 -40.26 8.58
CA PRO A 265 -23.21 -39.98 7.66
C PRO A 265 -24.36 -39.32 8.44
N ALA A 266 -24.85 -38.20 7.91
CA ALA A 266 -25.91 -37.43 8.55
C ALA A 266 -27.13 -38.32 8.86
N PRO A 267 -27.71 -38.25 10.08
CA PRO A 267 -28.89 -39.02 10.41
C PRO A 267 -30.04 -38.64 9.48
N ALA A 268 -30.72 -39.67 8.95
CA ALA A 268 -31.79 -39.50 7.99
C ALA A 268 -32.92 -38.61 8.55
N ALA A 269 -33.39 -37.66 7.74
CA ALA A 269 -34.46 -36.76 8.12
C ALA A 269 -35.75 -37.54 8.45
N MET A 270 -36.23 -37.42 9.68
CA MET A 270 -37.58 -37.86 10.04
C MET A 270 -38.60 -36.85 9.48
N PRO A 271 -39.75 -37.31 8.96
CA PRO A 271 -40.76 -36.41 8.39
C PRO A 271 -41.41 -35.56 9.48
N ALA A 272 -41.59 -34.27 9.18
CA ALA A 272 -42.27 -33.34 10.09
C ALA A 272 -43.74 -33.73 10.27
N GLN A 273 -44.15 -34.04 11.51
CA GLN A 273 -45.56 -34.15 11.87
C GLN A 273 -46.14 -32.75 12.08
N VAL A 274 -47.13 -32.41 11.27
CA VAL A 274 -47.88 -31.15 11.41
C VAL A 274 -48.91 -31.33 12.53
N ALA A 275 -48.63 -30.76 13.69
CA ALA A 275 -49.62 -30.60 14.76
C ALA A 275 -50.40 -29.30 14.55
N ALA A 276 -51.73 -29.36 14.63
CA ALA A 276 -52.58 -28.20 14.46
C ALA A 276 -52.50 -27.25 15.66
N ASN A 277 -52.39 -25.95 15.40
CA ASN A 277 -52.58 -24.91 16.41
C ASN A 277 -54.06 -24.52 16.46
N ASP A 278 -54.76 -24.98 17.51
CA ASP A 278 -56.02 -24.35 17.92
C ASP A 278 -55.70 -23.04 18.65
N ALA A 279 -56.07 -21.91 18.05
CA ALA A 279 -55.99 -20.58 18.66
C ALA A 279 -57.41 -20.09 19.01
N PRO A 280 -57.72 -19.80 20.28
CA PRO A 280 -58.99 -19.17 20.63
C PRO A 280 -58.95 -17.69 20.26
N SER A 281 -59.88 -17.28 19.41
CA SER A 281 -60.09 -15.89 19.02
C SER A 281 -60.91 -15.12 20.06
N VAL A 282 -60.55 -13.86 20.31
CA VAL A 282 -61.38 -12.91 21.06
C VAL A 282 -61.64 -11.70 20.18
N THR A 283 -62.93 -11.49 19.87
CA THR A 283 -63.49 -10.26 19.30
C THR A 283 -64.35 -9.60 20.40
N VAL A 284 -64.61 -8.29 20.41
CA VAL A 284 -65.81 -7.54 19.92
C VAL A 284 -65.87 -6.26 20.83
N PRO A 285 -66.51 -5.10 20.52
CA PRO A 285 -66.69 -4.29 19.29
C PRO A 285 -66.17 -2.82 19.45
N LEU A 286 -66.42 -1.96 18.44
CA LEU A 286 -66.56 -0.50 18.60
C LEU A 286 -68.06 -0.13 18.73
N ASP A 287 -68.39 0.98 19.40
CA ASP A 287 -69.64 1.75 19.19
C ASP A 287 -69.53 3.23 19.66
N ASP A 288 -70.51 4.05 19.30
CA ASP A 288 -70.45 5.52 19.08
C ASP A 288 -70.43 6.50 20.29
N ALA A 289 -70.06 7.76 19.99
CA ALA A 289 -70.17 8.95 20.86
C ALA A 289 -71.54 9.68 20.71
N PRO A 290 -71.99 10.58 21.63
CA PRO A 290 -71.68 12.04 21.47
C PRO A 290 -71.84 13.01 22.71
N LYS A 291 -71.21 14.22 22.62
CA LYS A 291 -71.62 15.55 23.21
C LYS A 291 -71.75 15.73 24.75
N ALA A 292 -71.75 16.92 25.38
CA ALA A 292 -71.23 18.29 25.12
C ALA A 292 -71.35 19.15 26.42
N ASP A 293 -71.11 20.48 26.34
CA ASP A 293 -71.31 21.54 27.37
C ASP A 293 -70.28 21.62 28.54
N ALA A 294 -69.81 22.79 29.03
CA ALA A 294 -69.83 24.17 28.52
C ALA A 294 -68.70 25.04 29.17
N THR A 295 -68.34 26.16 28.54
CA THR A 295 -67.42 27.24 29.00
C THR A 295 -68.13 28.25 29.94
N PRO A 296 -67.52 29.36 30.46
CA PRO A 296 -66.17 29.95 30.30
C PRO A 296 -65.46 30.19 31.68
N ALA A 297 -64.49 31.09 31.96
CA ALA A 297 -63.73 32.12 31.20
C ALA A 297 -62.35 32.37 31.85
N ASP A 298 -61.32 32.74 31.07
CA ASP A 298 -60.66 34.07 31.07
C ASP A 298 -59.38 34.07 30.19
N ALA A 299 -59.09 35.22 29.56
CA ALA A 299 -57.94 35.49 28.68
C ALA A 299 -57.38 36.91 29.01
N PRO A 300 -56.22 37.42 28.51
CA PRO A 300 -55.81 37.46 27.09
C PRO A 300 -54.40 36.85 26.84
N ALA A 301 -54.16 36.12 25.75
CA ALA A 301 -53.88 36.59 24.37
C ALA A 301 -52.46 37.16 24.13
N ALA A 302 -51.63 36.35 23.46
CA ALA A 302 -50.43 36.81 22.73
C ALA A 302 -50.14 35.87 21.55
N ALA A 303 -50.83 36.10 20.42
CA ALA A 303 -50.49 35.50 19.13
C ALA A 303 -50.48 36.62 18.07
N VAL A 304 -49.31 36.88 17.49
CA VAL A 304 -49.07 37.87 16.43
C VAL A 304 -48.44 37.06 15.29
N VAL A 305 -49.22 36.61 14.31
CA VAL A 305 -49.46 37.32 13.04
C VAL A 305 -48.13 37.70 12.36
N LEU A 306 -47.72 36.91 11.36
CA LEU A 306 -46.68 37.30 10.43
C LEU A 306 -47.13 38.55 9.65
N ALA A 307 -46.39 39.64 9.80
CA ALA A 307 -46.40 40.78 8.88
C ALA A 307 -44.95 41.19 8.58
N ALA A 308 -44.69 41.58 7.33
CA ALA A 308 -43.35 41.78 6.79
C ALA A 308 -42.81 43.23 6.99
N GLN A 309 -41.56 43.43 6.55
CA GLN A 309 -40.79 44.68 6.29
C GLN A 309 -39.59 44.87 7.23
N HIS A 310 -38.36 45.23 6.79
CA HIS A 310 -37.85 45.57 5.44
C HIS A 310 -36.46 44.94 5.20
N VAL A 311 -36.11 44.66 3.94
CA VAL A 311 -34.72 44.70 3.45
C VAL A 311 -34.70 45.52 2.15
N SER A 312 -33.68 46.36 2.00
CA SER A 312 -33.60 47.43 1.00
C SER A 312 -33.49 46.97 -0.46
N ALA A 313 -33.83 47.89 -1.37
CA ALA A 313 -33.95 47.65 -2.81
C ALA A 313 -32.62 47.32 -3.53
N PRO A 314 -32.69 46.55 -4.65
CA PRO A 314 -31.62 46.44 -5.64
C PRO A 314 -31.88 47.34 -6.88
N GLU A 315 -30.80 47.84 -7.48
CA GLU A 315 -30.77 48.46 -8.83
C GLU A 315 -29.42 48.08 -9.50
N PRO A 316 -29.25 48.20 -10.83
CA PRO A 316 -29.53 47.03 -11.69
C PRO A 316 -28.32 46.59 -12.55
N GLU A 317 -28.22 45.28 -12.83
CA GLU A 317 -27.36 44.78 -13.91
C GLU A 317 -28.13 44.62 -15.24
N ALA A 318 -27.38 44.71 -16.34
CA ALA A 318 -27.89 45.09 -17.65
C ALA A 318 -28.69 44.01 -18.40
N ALA A 319 -29.55 44.50 -19.31
CA ALA A 319 -30.44 43.68 -20.13
C ALA A 319 -29.70 42.72 -21.07
N THR A 320 -30.24 41.50 -21.19
CA THR A 320 -30.00 40.61 -22.35
C THR A 320 -31.24 40.63 -23.26
N PRO A 321 -31.08 40.83 -24.58
CA PRO A 321 -32.22 40.96 -25.49
C PRO A 321 -32.85 39.61 -25.86
N ALA A 322 -34.14 39.65 -26.19
CA ALA A 322 -34.95 38.47 -26.49
C ALA A 322 -34.54 37.72 -27.77
N LEU A 323 -34.76 36.41 -27.76
CA LEU A 323 -34.47 35.48 -28.85
C LEU A 323 -35.37 35.72 -30.08
N LEU A 324 -34.76 36.06 -31.22
CA LEU A 324 -35.40 35.94 -32.53
C LEU A 324 -35.49 34.45 -32.94
N ARG A 325 -36.70 34.03 -33.31
CA ARG A 325 -37.02 32.64 -33.68
C ARG A 325 -36.73 32.41 -35.18
N ALA A 326 -35.87 31.44 -35.50
CA ALA A 326 -35.50 31.06 -36.87
C ALA A 326 -35.99 29.63 -37.23
N PRO A 327 -36.07 29.26 -38.54
CA PRO A 327 -37.08 28.31 -39.02
C PRO A 327 -36.71 26.82 -38.96
N LYS A 328 -37.73 25.98 -39.13
CA LYS A 328 -37.63 24.51 -39.16
C LYS A 328 -37.15 24.00 -40.53
N THR A 329 -35.98 23.35 -40.57
CA THR A 329 -35.63 22.34 -41.58
C THR A 329 -34.92 21.16 -40.92
N PRO A 330 -35.11 19.91 -41.38
CA PRO A 330 -34.68 18.72 -40.65
C PRO A 330 -33.19 18.46 -40.84
N PHE A 331 -32.37 18.91 -39.90
CA PHE A 331 -31.00 18.42 -39.79
C PHE A 331 -31.01 16.93 -39.43
N ARG A 332 -30.41 16.10 -40.28
CA ARG A 332 -30.07 14.71 -39.92
C ARG A 332 -29.07 14.76 -38.77
N SER A 333 -29.54 14.45 -37.56
CA SER A 333 -28.68 14.24 -36.39
C SER A 333 -27.81 12.99 -36.61
N ALA A 334 -26.67 13.16 -37.25
CA ALA A 334 -25.54 12.30 -36.98
C ALA A 334 -25.20 12.50 -35.50
N VAL A 335 -25.64 11.58 -34.64
CA VAL A 335 -25.26 11.56 -33.23
C VAL A 335 -23.79 11.20 -33.17
N LEU A 336 -22.94 12.21 -33.36
CA LEU A 336 -21.54 12.14 -32.97
C LEU A 336 -21.56 12.05 -31.45
N SER A 337 -21.44 10.84 -30.92
CA SER A 337 -21.32 10.59 -29.48
C SER A 337 -20.03 11.22 -28.96
N VAL A 338 -20.09 12.51 -28.68
CA VAL A 338 -19.10 13.24 -27.89
C VAL A 338 -19.18 12.65 -26.49
N GLN A 339 -18.40 11.60 -26.25
CA GLN A 339 -18.23 11.07 -24.91
C GLN A 339 -17.76 12.22 -24.00
N PRO A 340 -18.37 12.40 -22.82
CA PRO A 340 -18.01 13.49 -21.93
C PRO A 340 -16.53 13.41 -21.59
N LYS A 341 -15.85 14.56 -21.59
CA LYS A 341 -14.48 14.68 -21.10
C LYS A 341 -14.41 14.05 -19.70
N PRO A 342 -13.51 13.09 -19.43
CA PRO A 342 -13.56 12.32 -18.20
C PRO A 342 -13.48 13.25 -16.98
N ALA A 343 -14.43 13.11 -16.07
CA ALA A 343 -14.37 13.80 -14.80
C ALA A 343 -13.19 13.23 -14.00
N PHE A 344 -12.15 14.02 -13.80
CA PHE A 344 -10.91 13.61 -13.14
C PHE A 344 -11.17 13.29 -11.65
N ARG A 345 -11.53 12.04 -11.36
CA ARG A 345 -11.42 11.42 -10.03
C ARG A 345 -10.26 10.46 -10.10
N SER A 346 -9.20 10.65 -9.31
CA SER A 346 -8.03 9.78 -9.35
C SER A 346 -8.28 8.46 -8.62
N SER A 347 -8.80 7.46 -9.31
CA SER A 347 -9.12 6.12 -8.77
C SER A 347 -7.92 5.26 -8.36
N GLY A 348 -6.71 5.81 -8.37
CA GLY A 348 -5.48 5.06 -8.11
C GLY A 348 -5.04 4.15 -9.26
N TYR A 349 -5.70 4.15 -10.41
CA TYR A 349 -5.27 3.37 -11.60
C TYR A 349 -4.53 4.23 -12.62
N VAL A 350 -3.51 3.64 -13.26
CA VAL A 350 -2.73 4.24 -14.35
C VAL A 350 -2.49 3.25 -15.48
N VAL A 351 -2.38 3.80 -16.69
CA VAL A 351 -2.14 3.08 -17.93
C VAL A 351 -0.68 3.29 -18.31
N GLN A 352 0.16 2.27 -18.14
CA GLN A 352 1.60 2.34 -18.42
C GLN A 352 1.87 2.12 -19.91
N LEU A 353 2.51 3.10 -20.55
CA LEU A 353 2.85 3.10 -21.97
C LEU A 353 4.27 2.57 -22.25
N GLY A 354 5.17 2.63 -21.27
CA GLY A 354 6.54 2.14 -21.43
C GLY A 354 7.46 2.44 -20.25
N ALA A 355 8.71 2.02 -20.38
CA ALA A 355 9.80 2.30 -19.44
C ALA A 355 11.08 2.64 -20.22
N PHE A 356 11.77 3.71 -19.81
CA PHE A 356 12.88 4.30 -20.56
C PHE A 356 14.11 4.49 -19.66
N SER A 357 15.30 4.21 -20.18
CA SER A 357 16.58 4.38 -19.47
C SER A 357 17.14 5.81 -19.48
N ARG A 358 16.55 6.70 -20.28
CA ARG A 358 16.96 8.12 -20.40
C ARG A 358 15.75 9.03 -20.23
N ALA A 359 15.83 9.98 -19.29
CA ALA A 359 14.73 10.90 -18.99
C ALA A 359 14.26 11.71 -20.22
N GLY A 360 15.18 12.13 -21.09
CA GLY A 360 14.84 12.85 -22.33
C GLY A 360 14.09 12.01 -23.38
N ALA A 361 14.18 10.67 -23.33
CA ALA A 361 13.44 9.80 -24.27
C ALA A 361 11.93 9.76 -23.97
N ILE A 362 11.53 10.07 -22.74
CA ILE A 362 10.13 10.07 -22.28
C ILE A 362 9.32 11.13 -23.02
N GLN A 363 9.90 12.31 -23.25
CA GLN A 363 9.22 13.40 -23.96
C GLN A 363 8.97 13.05 -25.41
N THR A 364 9.99 12.58 -26.13
CA THR A 364 9.83 12.14 -27.51
C THR A 364 8.84 10.97 -27.63
N ALA A 365 8.83 10.03 -26.68
CA ALA A 365 7.88 8.93 -26.65
C ALA A 365 6.43 9.41 -26.40
N TRP A 366 6.23 10.37 -25.50
CA TRP A 366 4.92 10.99 -25.25
C TRP A 366 4.42 11.78 -26.46
N ASP A 367 5.28 12.59 -27.08
CA ASP A 367 4.96 13.38 -28.27
C ASP A 367 4.59 12.47 -29.46
N GLN A 368 5.26 11.32 -29.61
CA GLN A 368 4.92 10.31 -30.61
C GLN A 368 3.60 9.61 -30.30
N ALA A 369 3.38 9.16 -29.06
CA ALA A 369 2.16 8.48 -28.64
C ALA A 369 0.92 9.39 -28.75
N SER A 370 1.02 10.64 -28.29
CA SER A 370 -0.07 11.63 -28.38
C SER A 370 -0.40 12.04 -29.82
N LYS A 371 0.60 12.10 -30.72
CA LYS A 371 0.36 12.28 -32.17
C LYS A 371 -0.30 11.05 -32.81
N ALA A 372 0.12 9.85 -32.45
CA ALA A 372 -0.46 8.60 -32.98
C ALA A 372 -1.88 8.33 -32.47
N MET A 373 -2.21 8.82 -31.27
CA MET A 373 -3.51 8.67 -30.64
C MET A 373 -3.95 9.99 -29.97
N PRO A 374 -4.66 10.88 -30.69
CA PRO A 374 -5.08 12.19 -30.18
C PRO A 374 -5.90 12.15 -28.89
N ARG A 375 -6.59 11.03 -28.60
CA ARG A 375 -7.27 10.81 -27.31
C ARG A 375 -6.32 10.88 -26.10
N LEU A 376 -5.04 10.52 -26.24
CA LEU A 376 -4.06 10.59 -25.15
C LEU A 376 -3.75 12.03 -24.72
N ALA A 377 -3.90 13.02 -25.61
CA ALA A 377 -3.72 14.42 -25.28
C ALA A 377 -4.79 14.96 -24.30
N GLY A 378 -5.90 14.23 -24.11
CA GLY A 378 -6.93 14.54 -23.11
C GLY A 378 -6.59 14.11 -21.68
N TYR A 379 -5.49 13.37 -21.47
CA TYR A 379 -5.11 12.83 -20.16
C TYR A 379 -3.76 13.39 -19.67
N ALA A 380 -3.52 13.29 -18.36
CA ALA A 380 -2.28 13.74 -17.75
C ALA A 380 -1.17 12.67 -17.87
N PRO A 381 0.01 12.99 -18.43
CA PRO A 381 1.17 12.11 -18.35
C PRO A 381 1.79 12.14 -16.95
N ALA A 382 2.21 10.98 -16.47
CA ALA A 382 2.87 10.79 -15.18
C ALA A 382 4.09 9.86 -15.29
N ARG A 383 5.09 10.09 -14.42
CA ARG A 383 6.32 9.29 -14.33
C ARG A 383 6.54 8.72 -12.94
N ALA A 384 7.02 7.48 -12.89
CA ALA A 384 7.66 6.91 -11.71
C ALA A 384 9.04 6.36 -12.09
N GLN A 385 10.03 6.59 -11.21
CA GLN A 385 11.35 5.99 -11.33
C GLN A 385 11.35 4.65 -10.58
N PHE A 386 11.96 3.62 -11.18
CA PHE A 386 12.10 2.30 -10.58
C PHE A 386 13.41 1.64 -11.01
N SER A 387 13.97 0.81 -10.14
CA SER A 387 15.16 0.02 -10.46
C SER A 387 14.75 -1.39 -10.88
N PHE A 388 15.30 -1.89 -11.98
CA PHE A 388 15.11 -3.26 -12.44
C PHE A 388 16.43 -3.84 -12.94
N SER A 389 16.82 -5.01 -12.43
CA SER A 389 18.08 -5.68 -12.79
C SER A 389 19.34 -4.78 -12.71
N GLY A 390 19.39 -3.90 -11.71
CA GLY A 390 20.50 -2.94 -11.52
C GLY A 390 20.44 -1.67 -12.38
N ALA A 391 19.51 -1.57 -13.33
CA ALA A 391 19.29 -0.35 -14.12
C ALA A 391 18.17 0.51 -13.53
N SER A 392 18.40 1.83 -13.40
CA SER A 392 17.35 2.80 -13.09
C SER A 392 16.58 3.15 -14.36
N LEU A 393 15.29 2.86 -14.37
CA LEU A 393 14.37 3.13 -15.47
C LEU A 393 13.28 4.11 -15.01
N VAL A 394 12.71 4.85 -15.95
CA VAL A 394 11.58 5.76 -15.70
C VAL A 394 10.38 5.31 -16.53
N ARG A 395 9.25 5.06 -15.86
CA ARG A 395 7.98 4.66 -16.48
C ARG A 395 7.30 5.89 -17.06
N LEU A 396 6.70 5.73 -18.23
CA LEU A 396 5.71 6.66 -18.77
C LEU A 396 4.33 6.04 -18.57
N SER A 397 3.43 6.79 -17.94
CA SER A 397 2.07 6.35 -17.68
C SER A 397 1.09 7.50 -17.87
N VAL A 398 -0.18 7.15 -18.02
CA VAL A 398 -1.33 8.05 -18.08
C VAL A 398 -2.14 7.90 -16.81
N SER A 399 -2.66 9.00 -16.27
CA SER A 399 -3.54 9.02 -15.09
C SER A 399 -4.81 9.85 -15.34
N GLY A 400 -5.77 9.73 -14.41
CA GLY A 400 -7.06 10.46 -14.46
C GLY A 400 -8.30 9.59 -14.75
N PHE A 401 -8.20 8.27 -14.63
CA PHE A 401 -9.32 7.34 -14.82
C PHE A 401 -10.24 7.31 -13.60
N ALA A 402 -11.55 7.28 -13.81
CA ALA A 402 -12.56 7.21 -12.75
C ALA A 402 -12.59 5.84 -12.03
N ASP A 403 -12.12 4.78 -12.68
CA ASP A 403 -12.05 3.41 -12.20
C ASP A 403 -11.03 2.58 -13.02
N ARG A 404 -10.93 1.28 -12.71
CA ARG A 404 -10.06 0.34 -13.42
C ARG A 404 -10.54 0.02 -14.83
N GLU A 405 -11.84 0.02 -15.08
CA GLU A 405 -12.45 -0.39 -16.36
C GLU A 405 -12.15 0.66 -17.43
N ALA A 406 -12.28 1.95 -17.10
CA ALA A 406 -11.87 3.07 -17.94
C ALA A 406 -10.37 3.01 -18.31
N ALA A 407 -9.51 2.55 -17.40
CA ALA A 407 -8.08 2.36 -17.67
C ALA A 407 -7.83 1.15 -18.62
N VAL A 408 -8.55 0.04 -18.44
CA VAL A 408 -8.49 -1.13 -19.33
C VAL A 408 -8.98 -0.79 -20.73
N ALA A 409 -10.13 -0.10 -20.85
CA ALA A 409 -10.71 0.30 -22.12
C ALA A 409 -9.79 1.24 -22.94
N LEU A 410 -8.98 2.09 -22.29
CA LEU A 410 -7.94 2.85 -22.98
C LEU A 410 -6.78 1.94 -23.43
N CYS A 411 -6.37 0.99 -22.59
CA CYS A 411 -5.27 0.08 -22.88
C CYS A 411 -5.54 -0.82 -24.09
N GLU A 412 -6.76 -1.33 -24.21
CA GLU A 412 -7.23 -2.10 -25.38
C GLU A 412 -7.22 -1.25 -26.66
N GLN A 413 -7.61 0.02 -26.60
CA GLN A 413 -7.51 0.95 -27.74
C GLN A 413 -6.05 1.19 -28.17
N ILE A 414 -5.10 1.18 -27.23
CA ILE A 414 -3.66 1.29 -27.50
C ILE A 414 -3.14 0.00 -28.14
N HIS A 415 -3.56 -1.18 -27.66
CA HIS A 415 -3.24 -2.47 -28.28
C HIS A 415 -3.79 -2.58 -29.71
N ALA A 416 -5.01 -2.11 -29.96
CA ALA A 416 -5.62 -2.05 -31.30
C ALA A 416 -4.86 -1.13 -32.28
N LYS A 417 -3.96 -0.25 -31.79
CA LYS A 417 -3.01 0.54 -32.58
C LYS A 417 -1.61 -0.07 -32.65
N GLY A 418 -1.45 -1.33 -32.24
CA GLY A 418 -0.18 -2.06 -32.28
C GLY A 418 0.84 -1.63 -31.22
N SER A 419 0.42 -0.87 -30.21
CA SER A 419 1.30 -0.40 -29.13
C SER A 419 1.09 -1.21 -27.86
N ALA A 420 2.19 -1.54 -27.18
CA ALA A 420 2.14 -2.26 -25.91
C ALA A 420 1.65 -1.33 -24.78
N CYS A 421 0.81 -1.86 -23.90
CA CYS A 421 0.24 -1.15 -22.76
C CYS A 421 -0.08 -2.12 -21.62
N PHE A 422 -0.02 -1.64 -20.36
CA PHE A 422 -0.45 -2.40 -19.19
C PHE A 422 -1.13 -1.50 -18.14
N VAL A 423 -2.20 -1.98 -17.50
CA VAL A 423 -2.93 -1.26 -16.44
C VAL A 423 -2.44 -1.69 -15.06
N ARG A 424 -2.13 -0.73 -14.19
CA ARG A 424 -1.70 -0.99 -12.80
C ARG A 424 -2.21 0.08 -11.83
N ALA A 425 -2.03 -0.16 -10.54
CA ALA A 425 -2.17 0.90 -9.53
C ALA A 425 -1.04 1.95 -9.65
N THR A 426 -1.30 3.17 -9.18
CA THR A 426 -0.33 4.26 -8.99
C THR A 426 0.78 3.82 -8.05
N ALA A 427 2.03 3.94 -8.46
CA ALA A 427 3.21 3.49 -7.72
C ALA A 427 4.15 4.67 -7.45
N GLY A 428 3.61 5.74 -6.84
CA GLY A 428 4.31 7.01 -6.67
C GLY A 428 4.51 7.80 -7.98
N ASP A 429 3.63 7.60 -8.96
CA ASP A 429 3.68 8.30 -10.25
C ASP A 429 3.38 9.80 -10.07
N ALA A 430 4.40 10.64 -10.24
CA ALA A 430 4.27 12.10 -10.16
C ALA A 430 3.90 12.69 -11.54
N PRO A 431 3.16 13.82 -11.60
CA PRO A 431 2.89 14.53 -12.85
C PRO A 431 4.17 14.82 -13.62
N LEU A 432 4.13 14.64 -14.95
CA LEU A 432 5.33 14.80 -15.77
C LEU A 432 5.75 16.27 -15.88
N GLN A 433 6.80 16.65 -15.15
CA GLN A 433 7.39 17.98 -15.26
C GLN A 433 8.30 18.05 -16.49
N TRP A 434 7.87 18.80 -17.50
CA TRP A 434 8.66 19.11 -18.68
C TRP A 434 9.83 20.02 -18.30
N VAL A 435 11.06 19.62 -18.63
CA VAL A 435 12.21 20.52 -18.54
C VAL A 435 12.02 21.58 -19.62
N LYS A 436 11.79 22.84 -19.23
CA LYS A 436 11.86 23.96 -20.17
C LYS A 436 13.27 23.98 -20.74
N ALA A 437 13.40 24.07 -22.06
CA ALA A 437 14.68 24.18 -22.72
C ALA A 437 15.27 25.57 -22.45
N ASP A 438 15.95 25.74 -21.32
CA ASP A 438 16.72 26.95 -21.04
C ASP A 438 17.84 27.07 -22.07
N ALA A 439 17.81 28.15 -22.85
CA ALA A 439 18.71 28.44 -23.96
C ALA A 439 20.17 28.74 -23.55
N LYS A 440 20.60 28.27 -22.36
CA LYS A 440 21.92 28.50 -21.76
C LYS A 440 22.63 27.23 -21.28
N THR A 441 22.09 26.04 -21.50
CA THR A 441 22.86 24.80 -21.27
C THR A 441 23.85 24.58 -22.42
N GLN A 442 25.00 25.26 -22.35
CA GLN A 442 26.11 25.01 -23.28
C GLN A 442 26.57 23.56 -23.15
N THR A 443 26.38 22.77 -24.20
CA THR A 443 27.02 21.46 -24.33
C THR A 443 28.53 21.66 -24.33
N ALA A 444 29.24 21.07 -23.36
CA ALA A 444 30.69 21.11 -23.31
C ALA A 444 31.27 20.51 -24.61
N LYS A 445 31.86 21.36 -25.45
CA LYS A 445 32.59 20.91 -26.65
C LYS A 445 33.80 20.10 -26.21
N ARG A 446 33.92 18.90 -26.76
CA ARG A 446 35.05 17.99 -26.53
C ARG A 446 36.11 18.21 -27.60
N ASP A 447 36.88 19.28 -27.45
CA ASP A 447 38.00 19.60 -28.33
C ASP A 447 39.30 18.92 -27.86
N VAL A 448 39.54 17.68 -28.32
CA VAL A 448 40.89 17.09 -28.46
C VAL A 448 40.90 16.23 -29.73
N PRO A 449 41.75 16.53 -30.74
CA PRO A 449 41.78 15.79 -31.99
C PRO A 449 42.78 14.63 -31.97
N VAL A 450 42.34 13.44 -32.41
CA VAL A 450 43.25 12.41 -32.94
C VAL A 450 42.75 12.04 -34.34
N LYS A 451 43.48 12.49 -35.37
CA LYS A 451 43.30 12.06 -36.76
C LYS A 451 43.84 10.64 -36.93
N VAL A 452 43.18 9.80 -37.74
CA VAL A 452 43.69 9.33 -39.07
C VAL A 452 42.51 8.72 -39.87
N ALA A 453 42.42 9.13 -41.15
CA ALA A 453 41.80 8.53 -42.37
C ALA A 453 40.80 7.33 -42.30
N ALA A 454 39.79 7.20 -43.18
CA ALA A 454 39.25 8.08 -44.25
C ALA A 454 37.86 7.60 -44.77
N LYS A 455 37.16 8.49 -45.49
CA LYS A 455 36.13 8.33 -46.57
C LYS A 455 35.41 6.97 -46.77
N ALA A 456 34.12 6.90 -47.14
CA ALA A 456 33.04 7.89 -47.32
C ALA A 456 31.68 7.15 -47.51
N GLY A 457 30.54 7.79 -47.22
CA GLY A 457 29.20 7.26 -47.55
C GLY A 457 28.09 7.77 -46.62
N VAL A 458 27.13 8.53 -47.18
CA VAL A 458 25.95 9.09 -46.48
C VAL A 458 24.84 8.02 -46.39
N PRO A 459 23.98 7.99 -45.34
CA PRO A 459 23.43 6.72 -44.84
C PRO A 459 22.07 6.32 -45.43
N PRO A 460 21.76 5.02 -45.50
CA PRO A 460 20.41 4.53 -45.66
C PRO A 460 19.63 4.55 -44.34
N LEU A 461 18.32 4.76 -44.47
CA LEU A 461 17.32 4.68 -43.40
C LEU A 461 17.15 3.27 -42.84
N LEU A 462 16.70 3.20 -41.58
CA LEU A 462 15.94 2.10 -40.97
C LEU A 462 16.52 0.68 -41.07
N ALA A 463 17.22 0.24 -40.01
CA ALA A 463 16.72 -0.86 -39.16
C ALA A 463 17.76 -1.31 -38.11
N LYS A 464 17.47 -1.05 -36.84
CA LYS A 464 17.58 -2.09 -35.80
C LYS A 464 16.65 -1.75 -34.65
N ARG A 465 15.83 -2.74 -34.29
CA ARG A 465 14.97 -2.72 -33.10
C ARG A 465 15.87 -2.56 -31.88
N ASP A 466 15.79 -1.43 -31.18
CA ASP A 466 16.04 -1.46 -29.73
C ASP A 466 14.89 -2.26 -29.13
N ALA A 467 15.18 -3.52 -28.81
CA ALA A 467 14.19 -4.47 -28.33
C ALA A 467 13.57 -3.94 -27.04
N GLY A 468 12.26 -3.75 -27.06
CA GLY A 468 11.52 -3.44 -25.84
C GLY A 468 11.71 -4.57 -24.85
N VAL A 469 12.20 -4.25 -23.65
CA VAL A 469 12.19 -5.16 -22.51
C VAL A 469 10.74 -5.25 -22.01
N GLN A 470 9.94 -6.08 -22.70
CA GLN A 470 8.66 -6.55 -22.19
C GLN A 470 8.93 -7.50 -21.03
N VAL A 471 8.86 -6.99 -19.80
CA VAL A 471 8.70 -7.86 -18.62
C VAL A 471 7.20 -8.10 -18.46
N ALA A 472 6.71 -9.17 -19.09
CA ALA A 472 5.45 -9.76 -18.72
C ALA A 472 5.68 -10.66 -17.50
N SER A 473 5.18 -10.24 -16.34
CA SER A 473 5.01 -11.08 -15.16
C SER A 473 3.52 -11.26 -14.93
N ARG A 474 3.09 -12.51 -14.69
CA ARG A 474 1.75 -12.79 -14.15
C ARG A 474 1.64 -12.30 -12.70
#